data_AF-Q2QY86-F1
#
_entry.id   AF-Q2QY86-F1
#
_cell.length_a   1.000
_cell.length_b   1.000
_cell.length_c   1.000
_cell.angle_alpha   90.00
_cell.angle_beta   90.00
_cell.angle_gamma   90.00
#
_symmetry.space_group_name_H-M   'P 1'
#
loop_
_entity.id
_entity.type
_entity.pdbx_description
1 polymer ?
#
loop_
_entity_poly.entity_id
_entity_poly.type
_entity_poly.pdbx_seq_one_letter_code
_entity_poly.pdbx_strand_id
1 'polypeptide(L)'
;MASSSNVNNGVSVLFLFAVLLIAASQLAAGTNSFLYGACKTIAGGSELLSVTFCIDALSSDNRSSNISSYKEFAVIAVDLLTANATSTKSEIDGKLRNGSGDAAATRCL
;
A
#
# COMPACT_ATOMS: atom_id res chain seq x y z
N MET A 1 5.49 -38.50 -29.88
CA MET A 1 4.54 -37.45 -29.42
C MET A 1 5.37 -36.31 -28.89
N ALA A 2 5.28 -35.16 -29.55
CA ALA A 2 6.19 -34.04 -29.39
C ALA A 2 6.12 -33.46 -27.97
N SER A 3 7.26 -33.36 -27.32
CA SER A 3 7.44 -32.53 -26.13
C SER A 3 7.35 -31.06 -26.56
N SER A 4 6.14 -30.50 -26.55
CA SER A 4 5.95 -29.05 -26.69
C SER A 4 6.44 -28.40 -25.39
N SER A 5 7.70 -28.01 -25.36
CA SER A 5 8.29 -27.21 -24.30
C SER A 5 7.49 -25.90 -24.19
N ASN A 6 6.82 -25.70 -23.06
CA ASN A 6 5.99 -24.53 -22.81
C ASN A 6 6.87 -23.31 -22.48
N VAL A 7 7.47 -22.72 -23.52
CA VAL A 7 8.35 -21.54 -23.43
C VAL A 7 7.62 -20.30 -22.87
N ASN A 8 6.29 -20.34 -22.80
CA ASN A 8 5.43 -19.21 -22.47
C ASN A 8 5.44 -18.83 -20.98
N ASN A 9 5.83 -19.73 -20.06
CA ASN A 9 5.79 -19.41 -18.63
C ASN A 9 6.95 -18.50 -18.20
N GLY A 10 8.12 -18.63 -18.82
CA GLY A 10 9.31 -17.83 -18.48
C GLY A 10 9.16 -16.35 -18.81
N VAL A 11 8.47 -16.04 -19.93
CA VAL A 11 8.26 -14.65 -20.38
C VAL A 11 7.38 -13.89 -19.39
N SER A 12 6.32 -14.52 -18.85
CA SER A 12 5.43 -13.90 -17.88
C SER A 12 6.15 -13.55 -16.57
N VAL A 13 6.99 -14.44 -16.05
CA VAL A 13 7.74 -14.18 -14.80
C VAL A 13 8.78 -13.09 -15.00
N LEU A 14 9.52 -13.11 -16.12
CA LEU A 14 10.48 -12.05 -16.45
C LEU A 14 9.82 -10.69 -16.61
N PHE A 15 8.64 -10.64 -17.25
CA PHE A 15 7.89 -9.40 -17.42
C PHE A 15 7.41 -8.86 -16.07
N LEU A 16 6.87 -9.72 -15.20
CA LEU A 16 6.48 -9.33 -13.84
C LEU A 16 7.68 -8.83 -13.01
N PHE A 17 8.85 -9.48 -13.14
CA PHE A 17 10.07 -9.07 -12.45
C PHE A 17 10.58 -7.71 -12.97
N ALA A 18 10.54 -7.49 -14.29
CA ALA A 18 10.90 -6.21 -14.89
C ALA A 18 9.95 -5.09 -14.44
N VAL A 19 8.64 -5.33 -14.42
CA VAL A 19 7.64 -4.36 -13.91
C VAL A 19 7.92 -4.05 -12.43
N LEU A 20 8.23 -5.06 -11.62
CA LEU A 20 8.58 -4.87 -10.20
C LEU A 20 9.87 -4.04 -10.03
N LEU A 21 10.90 -4.30 -10.84
CA LEU A 21 12.14 -3.52 -10.84
C LEU A 21 11.92 -2.06 -11.26
N ILE A 22 11.07 -1.82 -12.27
CA ILE A 22 10.71 -0.47 -12.72
C ILE A 22 9.89 0.25 -11.63
N ALA A 23 8.99 -0.45 -10.93
CA ALA A 23 8.23 0.07 -9.79
C ALA A 23 9.13 0.41 -8.58
N ALA A 24 10.16 -0.40 -8.32
CA ALA A 24 11.10 -0.13 -7.24
C ALA A 24 12.05 1.04 -7.57
N SER A 25 12.50 1.16 -8.82
CA SER A 25 13.45 2.19 -9.24
C SER A 25 12.83 3.60 -9.28
N GLN A 26 11.56 3.74 -9.66
CA GLN A 26 10.84 5.01 -9.54
C GLN A 26 10.68 5.45 -8.07
N LEU A 27 10.52 4.49 -7.14
CA LEU A 27 10.49 4.77 -5.70
C LEU A 27 11.83 5.31 -5.18
N ALA A 28 12.94 4.75 -5.66
CA ALA A 28 14.29 5.16 -5.26
C ALA A 28 14.73 6.50 -5.89
N ALA A 29 14.28 6.80 -7.11
CA ALA A 29 14.73 7.99 -7.84
C ALA A 29 13.91 9.26 -7.54
N GLY A 30 12.66 9.14 -7.07
CA GLY A 30 11.75 10.26 -6.89
C GLY A 30 11.38 10.59 -5.46
N THR A 31 11.85 9.84 -4.46
CA THR A 31 11.45 10.08 -3.07
C THR A 31 12.00 11.41 -2.58
N ASN A 32 11.08 12.30 -2.21
CA ASN A 32 11.39 13.58 -1.59
C ASN A 32 12.26 13.30 -0.35
N SER A 33 13.49 13.82 -0.29
CA SER A 33 14.45 13.50 0.79
C SER A 33 13.85 13.76 2.18
N PHE A 34 12.94 14.73 2.26
CA PHE A 34 12.17 15.06 3.45
C PHE A 34 11.18 13.96 3.87
N LEU A 35 10.47 13.36 2.92
CA LEU A 35 9.58 12.22 3.15
C LEU A 35 10.39 10.99 3.62
N TYR A 36 11.50 10.69 2.94
CA TYR A 36 12.38 9.60 3.36
C TYR A 36 12.91 9.83 4.78
N GLY A 37 13.32 11.06 5.10
CA GLY A 37 13.73 11.45 6.45
C GLY A 37 12.64 11.18 7.50
N ALA A 38 11.42 11.66 7.25
CA ALA A 38 10.28 11.43 8.14
C ALA A 38 9.99 9.93 8.35
N CYS A 39 9.92 9.16 7.26
CA CYS A 39 9.66 7.73 7.33
C CYS A 39 10.79 6.95 8.00
N LYS A 40 12.05 7.32 7.77
CA LYS A 40 13.19 6.71 8.46
C LYS A 40 13.15 6.99 9.97
N THR A 41 12.72 8.18 10.40
CA THR A 41 12.59 8.50 11.83
C THR A 41 11.51 7.66 12.52
N ILE A 42 10.37 7.41 11.88
CA ILE A 42 9.24 6.70 12.49
C ILE A 42 9.40 5.18 12.36
N ALA A 43 9.77 4.70 11.18
CA ALA A 43 9.83 3.28 10.86
C ALA A 43 11.22 2.65 11.05
N GLY A 44 12.29 3.46 11.14
CA GLY A 44 13.67 2.95 11.19
C GLY A 44 14.00 2.08 12.42
N GLY A 45 13.17 2.13 13.46
CA GLY A 45 13.27 1.26 14.65
C GLY A 45 12.04 0.40 14.91
N SER A 46 11.08 0.36 13.98
CA SER A 46 9.84 -0.38 14.17
C SER A 46 9.92 -1.75 13.50
N GLU A 47 9.54 -2.81 14.23
CA GLU A 47 9.36 -4.14 13.62
C GLU A 47 8.04 -4.26 12.83
N LEU A 48 7.08 -3.37 13.10
CA LEU A 48 5.73 -3.42 12.53
C LEU A 48 5.56 -2.54 11.30
N LEU A 49 6.29 -1.41 11.27
CA LEU A 49 6.20 -0.43 10.19
C LEU A 49 7.54 -0.38 9.46
N SER A 50 7.52 -0.73 8.17
CA SER A 50 8.69 -0.58 7.32
C SER A 50 8.79 0.85 6.76
N VAL A 51 10.02 1.30 6.49
CA VAL A 51 10.25 2.60 5.84
C VAL A 51 9.55 2.64 4.49
N THR A 52 9.57 1.54 3.74
CA THR A 52 8.88 1.39 2.46
C THR A 52 7.38 1.59 2.60
N PHE A 53 6.74 0.91 3.56
CA PHE A 53 5.30 1.07 3.81
C PHE A 53 4.94 2.52 4.15
N CYS A 54 5.74 3.19 4.99
CA CYS A 54 5.51 4.59 5.32
C CYS A 54 5.59 5.49 4.08
N ILE A 55 6.60 5.28 3.22
CA ILE A 55 6.77 6.04 2.00
C ILE A 55 5.60 5.80 1.04
N ASP A 56 5.23 4.54 0.81
CA ASP A 56 4.12 4.18 -0.06
C ASP A 56 2.79 4.78 0.43
N ALA A 57 2.53 4.69 1.74
CA ALA A 57 1.33 5.23 2.35
C ALA A 57 1.27 6.75 2.19
N LEU A 58 2.30 7.49 2.62
CA LEU A 58 2.29 8.96 2.54
C LEU A 58 2.36 9.47 1.10
N SER A 59 3.14 8.82 0.23
CA SER A 59 3.26 9.21 -1.17
C SER A 59 1.99 8.94 -1.99
N SER A 60 1.03 8.16 -1.46
CA SER A 60 -0.29 7.99 -2.07
C SER A 60 -1.16 9.26 -2.00
N ASP A 61 -0.85 10.20 -1.10
CA ASP A 61 -1.51 11.50 -1.01
C ASP A 61 -0.69 12.55 -1.77
N ASN A 62 -1.30 13.22 -2.75
CA ASN A 62 -0.63 14.23 -3.58
C ASN A 62 -0.07 15.41 -2.76
N ARG A 63 -0.64 15.69 -1.58
CA ARG A 63 -0.14 16.75 -0.67
C ARG A 63 1.28 16.45 -0.21
N SER A 64 1.71 15.19 -0.18
CA SER A 64 3.06 14.77 0.27
C SER A 64 4.20 15.30 -0.59
N SER A 65 3.92 15.67 -1.85
CA SER A 65 4.93 16.12 -2.82
C SER A 65 5.55 17.49 -2.48
N ASN A 66 4.84 18.33 -1.73
CA ASN A 66 5.24 19.71 -1.44
C ASN A 66 5.06 20.04 0.04
N ILE A 67 5.78 19.30 0.89
CA ILE A 67 5.77 19.47 2.34
C ILE A 67 7.13 19.96 2.82
N SER A 68 7.11 20.90 3.76
CA SER A 68 8.31 21.46 4.39
C SER A 68 8.39 21.18 5.90
N SER A 69 7.36 20.56 6.49
CA SER A 69 7.33 20.22 7.91
C SER A 69 6.79 18.82 8.19
N TYR A 70 7.39 18.10 9.15
CA TYR A 70 6.90 16.78 9.59
C TYR A 70 5.49 16.82 10.16
N LYS A 71 5.05 17.97 10.70
CA LYS A 71 3.67 18.17 11.14
C LYS A 71 2.67 17.94 10.00
N GLU A 72 3.00 18.35 8.78
CA GLU A 72 2.12 18.19 7.62
C GLU A 72 2.00 16.71 7.23
N PHE A 73 3.10 15.95 7.28
CA PHE A 73 3.03 14.50 7.11
C PHE A 73 2.18 13.82 8.17
N ALA A 74 2.25 14.28 9.43
CA ALA A 74 1.41 13.74 10.50
C ALA A 74 -0.08 13.98 10.23
N VAL A 75 -0.46 15.16 9.72
CA VAL A 75 -1.84 15.45 9.30
C VAL A 75 -2.28 14.52 8.18
N ILE A 76 -1.44 14.33 7.15
CA ILE A 76 -1.74 13.39 6.05
C ILE A 76 -1.90 11.97 6.57
N ALA A 77 -1.02 11.51 7.44
CA ALA A 77 -1.09 10.17 8.01
C ALA A 77 -2.42 9.95 8.75
N VAL A 78 -2.87 10.93 9.53
CA VAL A 78 -4.16 10.87 10.24
C VAL A 78 -5.33 10.87 9.26
N ASP A 79 -5.28 11.69 8.21
CA ASP A 79 -6.34 11.73 7.18
C ASP A 79 -6.42 10.39 6.43
N LEU A 80 -5.29 9.82 6.02
CA LEU A 80 -5.22 8.52 5.35
C LEU A 80 -5.72 7.39 6.25
N LEU A 81 -5.34 7.40 7.54
CA LEU A 81 -5.83 6.42 8.51
C LEU A 81 -7.35 6.54 8.70
N THR A 82 -7.85 7.77 8.80
CA THR A 82 -9.30 8.04 8.94
C THR A 82 -10.06 7.58 7.71
N ALA A 83 -9.56 7.89 6.51
CA ALA A 83 -10.16 7.46 5.25
C ALA A 83 -10.16 5.93 5.11
N ASN A 84 -9.04 5.27 5.42
CA ASN A 84 -8.94 3.82 5.37
C ASN A 84 -9.86 3.13 6.38
N ALA A 85 -9.93 3.62 7.62
CA ALA A 85 -10.84 3.10 8.64
C ALA A 85 -12.32 3.29 8.22
N THR A 86 -12.66 4.46 7.65
CA THR A 86 -14.01 4.74 7.15
C THR A 86 -14.38 3.83 5.98
N SER A 87 -13.45 3.60 5.04
CA SER A 87 -13.62 2.69 3.91
C SER A 87 -13.82 1.25 4.39
N THR A 88 -12.99 0.79 5.34
CA THR A 88 -13.09 -0.55 5.93
C THR A 88 -14.43 -0.74 6.64
N LYS A 89 -14.87 0.25 7.44
CA LYS A 89 -16.20 0.23 8.05
C LYS A 89 -17.30 0.12 7.00
N SER A 90 -17.24 0.94 5.95
CA SER A 90 -18.25 0.93 4.88
C SER A 90 -18.30 -0.41 4.15
N GLU A 91 -17.15 -1.05 3.93
CA GLU A 91 -17.07 -2.38 3.35
C GLU A 91 -17.67 -3.45 4.27
N ILE A 92 -17.36 -3.40 5.57
CA ILE A 92 -17.95 -4.31 6.57
C ILE A 92 -19.47 -4.13 6.62
N ASP A 93 -19.95 -2.89 6.72
CA ASP A 93 -21.38 -2.58 6.74
C ASP A 93 -22.06 -3.07 5.45
N GLY A 94 -21.41 -2.91 4.30
CA GLY A 94 -21.89 -3.43 3.01
C GLY A 94 -21.98 -4.96 2.99
N LYS A 95 -20.95 -5.66 3.49
CA LYS A 95 -20.93 -7.12 3.60
C LYS A 95 -22.00 -7.64 4.58
N LEU A 96 -22.19 -6.98 5.72
CA LEU A 96 -23.21 -7.35 6.70
C LEU A 96 -24.63 -7.15 6.16
N ARG A 97 -24.87 -6.07 5.40
CA ARG A 97 -26.17 -5.82 4.77
C ARG A 97 -26.50 -6.82 3.67
N ASN A 98 -25.52 -7.20 2.86
CA ASN A 98 -25.71 -8.19 1.78
C ASN A 98 -25.75 -9.63 2.32
N GLY A 99 -25.09 -9.88 3.45
CA GLY A 99 -25.00 -11.18 4.10
C GLY A 99 -26.19 -11.54 4.99
N SER A 100 -27.34 -10.85 4.87
CA SER A 100 -28.53 -11.11 5.71
C SER A 100 -29.13 -12.53 5.57
N GLY A 101 -28.51 -13.43 4.80
CA GLY A 101 -28.80 -14.86 4.77
C GLY A 101 -27.63 -15.79 5.12
N ASP A 102 -26.41 -15.28 5.29
CA ASP A 102 -25.23 -16.11 5.56
C ASP A 102 -24.95 -16.20 7.06
N ALA A 103 -24.96 -17.42 7.59
CA ALA A 103 -24.75 -17.72 9.01
C ALA A 103 -23.44 -17.14 9.59
N ALA A 104 -22.45 -16.84 8.74
CA ALA A 104 -21.22 -16.14 9.13
C ALA A 104 -21.50 -14.70 9.55
N ALA A 105 -22.34 -13.96 8.81
CA ALA A 105 -22.70 -12.59 9.14
C ALA A 105 -23.47 -12.51 10.48
N THR A 106 -24.37 -13.47 10.74
CA THR A 106 -25.11 -13.54 12.01
C THR A 106 -24.21 -13.78 13.23
N ARG A 107 -23.05 -14.42 13.08
CA ARG A 107 -22.09 -14.62 14.19
C ARG A 107 -21.21 -13.40 14.45
N CYS A 108 -21.14 -12.46 13.51
CA CYS A 108 -20.35 -11.24 13.62
C CYS A 108 -21.18 -10.03 14.09
N LEU A 109 -22.51 -10.17 14.19
CA LEU A 109 -23.42 -9.22 14.83
C LEU A 109 -23.59 -9.56 16.31
#